data_AF-A0A8T7CQ98-F1
#
_entry.id   AF-A0A8T7CQ98-F1
#
_cell.length_a   1.000
_cell.length_b   1.000
_cell.length_c   1.000
_cell.angle_alpha   90.00
_cell.angle_beta   90.00
_cell.angle_gamma   90.00
#
_symmetry.space_group_name_H-M   'P 1'
#
loop_
_entity.id
_entity.type
_entity.pdbx_description
1 polymer ?
#
loop_
_entity_poly.entity_id
_entity_poly.type
_entity_poly.pdbx_seq_one_letter_code
_entity_poly.pdbx_strand_id
1 'polypeptide(L)'
;MKNGILFLFSLLLVACGGSSVAPLIVTDANMGTTTSTMANDPYLWLEGVEDEKALNWVRAQNARSLAVLEAEPAFDSLYAEALEILTSKARIPHGTILGNYVYNHWQDEDHVRGLWRRATLSSYVANTPQWEVLLDIDKLDQQEKQNWIFEGYQCLGPDYDRCLLSLSRGGKDADVKREFSIADKAF
;
A
#
# COMPACT_ATOMS: atom_id res chain seq x y z
N MET A 1 -33.84 33.10 17.23
CA MET A 1 -34.12 32.34 18.47
C MET A 1 -32.78 31.74 18.90
N LYS A 2 -31.99 32.36 19.81
CA LYS A 2 -32.09 32.31 21.29
C LYS A 2 -32.09 30.84 21.78
N ASN A 3 -31.12 30.26 22.50
CA ASN A 3 -30.34 30.65 23.70
C ASN A 3 -29.15 29.64 23.86
N GLY A 4 -27.99 29.86 24.49
CA GLY A 4 -27.54 30.85 25.46
C GLY A 4 -27.83 30.42 26.91
N ILE A 5 -26.96 29.65 27.58
CA ILE A 5 -26.96 29.53 29.05
C ILE A 5 -25.52 29.69 29.58
N LEU A 6 -25.31 30.90 30.09
CA LEU A 6 -24.28 31.36 31.01
C LEU A 6 -24.72 30.95 32.42
N PHE A 7 -23.81 30.47 33.27
CA PHE A 7 -24.00 30.49 34.73
C PHE A 7 -23.03 31.49 35.34
N LEU A 8 -23.60 32.43 36.10
CA LEU A 8 -22.97 33.55 36.79
C LEU A 8 -23.19 33.42 38.31
N PHE A 9 -22.41 34.24 39.03
CA PHE A 9 -22.53 34.66 40.45
C PHE A 9 -22.00 33.65 41.49
N SER A 10 -21.18 34.04 42.48
CA SER A 10 -21.26 35.26 43.28
C SER A 10 -19.92 35.79 43.81
N LEU A 11 -19.97 37.11 44.03
CA LEU A 11 -19.01 38.03 44.59
C LEU A 11 -18.97 37.94 46.14
N LEU A 12 -17.79 38.02 46.75
CA LEU A 12 -17.64 38.50 48.13
C LEU A 12 -16.45 39.45 48.21
N LEU A 13 -16.75 40.73 48.49
CA LEU A 13 -15.78 41.75 48.84
C LEU A 13 -15.40 41.60 50.32
N VAL A 14 -14.11 41.54 50.61
CA VAL A 14 -13.56 41.95 51.91
C VAL A 14 -12.41 42.92 51.62
N ALA A 15 -12.56 44.16 52.06
CA ALA A 15 -11.51 45.16 52.09
C ALA A 15 -10.81 45.11 53.45
N CYS A 16 -9.48 45.07 53.47
CA CYS A 16 -8.69 45.54 54.62
C CYS A 16 -7.27 45.93 54.20
N GLY A 17 -6.94 47.19 54.48
CA GLY A 17 -5.68 47.69 55.03
C GLY A 17 -4.34 47.18 54.49
N GLY A 18 -3.54 48.11 53.99
CA GLY A 18 -2.21 47.84 53.44
C GLY A 18 -1.20 47.22 54.40
N SER A 19 -0.20 46.57 53.79
CA SER A 19 1.15 46.40 54.33
C SER A 19 2.08 46.16 53.15
N SER A 20 3.14 46.98 53.10
CA SER A 20 4.24 46.86 52.16
C SER A 20 4.89 45.47 52.29
N VAL A 21 4.82 44.67 51.22
CA VAL A 21 5.64 43.48 51.06
C VAL A 21 6.47 43.66 49.79
N ALA A 22 7.79 43.62 49.98
CA ALA A 22 8.81 43.76 48.95
C ALA A 22 8.59 42.75 47.80
N PRO A 23 8.98 43.08 46.56
CA PRO A 23 8.86 42.14 45.45
C PRO A 23 9.78 40.95 45.71
N LEU A 24 9.19 39.76 45.78
CA LEU A 24 9.92 38.52 45.54
C LEU A 24 10.39 38.56 44.08
N ILE A 25 11.70 38.61 43.89
CA ILE A 25 12.32 38.33 42.59
C ILE A 25 12.00 36.86 42.30
N VAL A 26 10.96 36.62 41.51
CA VAL A 26 10.84 35.38 40.75
C VAL A 26 11.91 35.49 39.69
N THR A 27 13.04 34.82 39.90
CA THR A 27 13.97 34.53 38.81
C THR A 27 13.17 33.86 37.71
N ASP A 28 13.07 34.51 36.56
CA ASP A 28 12.53 33.91 35.34
C ASP A 28 13.10 32.50 35.23
N ALA A 29 12.21 31.51 35.29
CA ALA A 29 12.54 30.18 34.87
C ALA A 29 13.05 30.34 33.44
N ASN A 30 14.37 30.19 33.29
CA ASN A 30 15.07 30.08 32.04
C ASN A 30 14.17 29.22 31.14
N MET A 31 13.47 29.84 30.17
CA MET A 31 12.93 29.12 29.04
C MET A 31 14.18 28.54 28.40
N GLY A 32 14.53 27.33 28.85
CA GLY A 32 15.58 26.55 28.26
C GLY A 32 15.14 26.45 26.82
N THR A 33 15.78 27.25 25.98
CA THR A 33 15.81 27.05 24.55
C THR A 33 16.20 25.59 24.44
N THR A 34 15.21 24.74 24.21
CA THR A 34 15.43 23.44 23.62
C THR A 34 15.91 23.77 22.21
N THR A 35 17.16 24.22 22.11
CA THR A 35 17.99 23.84 20.98
C THR A 35 17.85 22.34 20.97
N SER A 36 16.97 21.83 20.09
CA SER A 36 17.14 20.48 19.62
C SER A 36 18.61 20.42 19.26
N THR A 37 19.36 19.59 19.99
CA THR A 37 20.62 19.11 19.46
C THR A 37 20.23 18.58 18.10
N MET A 38 20.47 19.38 17.04
CA MET A 38 20.22 18.97 15.67
C MET A 38 20.88 17.61 15.59
N ALA A 39 20.08 16.56 15.51
CA ALA A 39 20.60 15.22 15.41
C ALA A 39 21.42 15.25 14.12
N ASN A 40 22.74 15.25 14.26
CA ASN A 40 23.63 15.22 13.13
C ASN A 40 23.47 13.83 12.54
N ASP A 41 22.55 13.68 11.60
CA ASP A 41 22.30 12.43 10.90
C ASP A 41 23.17 12.39 9.63
N PRO A 42 24.31 11.68 9.65
CA PRO A 42 25.18 11.57 8.48
C PRO A 42 24.51 10.84 7.31
N TYR A 43 23.37 10.18 7.53
CA TYR A 43 22.64 9.40 6.55
C TYR A 43 21.33 10.05 6.10
N LEU A 44 21.05 11.30 6.50
CA LEU A 44 19.85 12.04 6.11
C LEU A 44 19.58 12.02 4.59
N TRP A 45 20.63 11.99 3.78
CA TRP A 45 20.53 11.91 2.31
C TRP A 45 19.94 10.58 1.78
N LEU A 46 19.83 9.54 2.60
CA LEU A 46 19.13 8.29 2.25
C LEU A 46 17.61 8.45 2.34
N GLU A 47 17.09 9.50 2.97
CA GLU A 47 15.65 9.78 3.03
C GLU A 47 15.08 10.26 1.68
N GLY A 48 15.94 10.75 0.78
CA GLY A 48 15.58 11.05 -0.60
C GLY A 48 15.37 9.78 -1.42
N VAL A 49 14.23 9.10 -1.25
CA VAL A 49 13.97 7.76 -1.82
C VAL A 49 14.01 7.69 -3.36
N GLU A 50 13.84 8.82 -4.04
CA GLU A 50 13.94 8.93 -5.50
C GLU A 50 15.23 9.67 -5.95
N ASP A 51 16.06 10.13 -5.00
CA ASP A 51 17.26 10.90 -5.31
C ASP A 51 18.35 10.03 -5.91
N GLU A 52 19.04 10.55 -6.93
CA GLU A 52 20.07 9.79 -7.65
C GLU A 52 21.19 9.30 -6.72
N LYS A 53 21.58 10.11 -5.72
CA LYS A 53 22.61 9.73 -4.74
C LYS A 53 22.17 8.51 -3.92
N ALA A 54 20.94 8.54 -3.39
CA ALA A 54 20.35 7.43 -2.64
C ALA A 54 20.22 6.17 -3.50
N LEU A 55 19.66 6.31 -4.71
CA LEU A 55 19.49 5.20 -5.65
C LEU A 55 20.83 4.58 -6.09
N ASN A 56 21.87 5.38 -6.32
CA ASN A 56 23.21 4.87 -6.62
C ASN A 56 23.80 4.08 -5.46
N TRP A 57 23.60 4.55 -4.22
CA TRP A 57 24.01 3.79 -3.05
C TRP A 57 23.25 2.47 -2.91
N VAL A 58 21.92 2.47 -3.10
CA VAL A 58 21.10 1.24 -3.09
C VAL A 58 21.58 0.25 -4.14
N ARG A 59 21.84 0.69 -5.38
CA ARG A 59 22.39 -0.17 -6.44
C ARG A 59 23.72 -0.81 -6.02
N ALA A 60 24.62 -0.04 -5.39
CA ALA A 60 25.88 -0.57 -4.90
C ALA A 60 25.69 -1.58 -3.76
N GLN A 61 24.74 -1.34 -2.85
CA GLN A 61 24.41 -2.31 -1.80
C GLN A 61 23.78 -3.59 -2.37
N ASN A 62 22.88 -3.47 -3.35
CA ASN A 62 22.27 -4.60 -4.04
C ASN A 62 23.34 -5.44 -4.73
N ALA A 63 24.25 -4.83 -5.48
CA ALA A 63 25.35 -5.54 -6.13
C ALA A 63 26.24 -6.27 -5.12
N ARG A 64 26.57 -5.63 -3.99
CA ARG A 64 27.35 -6.26 -2.91
C ARG A 64 26.64 -7.48 -2.33
N SER A 65 25.35 -7.35 -2.00
CA SER A 65 24.59 -8.43 -1.36
C SER A 65 24.28 -9.57 -2.32
N LEU A 66 23.89 -9.26 -3.57
CA LEU A 66 23.64 -10.28 -4.60
C LEU A 66 24.89 -11.10 -4.87
N ALA A 67 26.06 -10.47 -5.00
CA ALA A 67 27.32 -11.20 -5.21
C ALA A 67 27.65 -12.19 -4.08
N VAL A 68 27.20 -11.93 -2.85
CA VAL A 68 27.35 -12.87 -1.73
C VAL A 68 26.32 -14.00 -1.83
N LEU A 69 25.05 -13.65 -2.03
CA LEU A 69 23.95 -14.63 -2.05
C LEU A 69 24.03 -15.59 -3.25
N GLU A 70 24.35 -15.07 -4.44
CA GLU A 70 24.45 -15.84 -5.68
C GLU A 70 25.72 -16.71 -5.72
N ALA A 71 26.72 -16.42 -4.87
CA ALA A 71 27.92 -17.25 -4.75
C ALA A 71 27.71 -18.48 -3.85
N GLU A 72 26.61 -18.55 -3.11
CA GLU A 72 26.29 -19.72 -2.28
C GLU A 72 26.04 -20.95 -3.17
N PRO A 73 26.67 -22.11 -2.90
CA PRO A 73 26.53 -23.30 -3.76
C PRO A 73 25.09 -23.79 -3.96
N ALA A 74 24.18 -23.45 -3.04
CA ALA A 74 22.78 -23.85 -3.09
C ALA A 74 21.88 -22.88 -3.86
N PHE A 75 22.37 -21.68 -4.23
CA PHE A 75 21.54 -20.61 -4.78
C PHE A 75 20.78 -21.04 -6.03
N ASP A 76 21.48 -21.60 -7.02
CA ASP A 76 20.87 -21.97 -8.30
C ASP A 76 19.77 -23.04 -8.14
N SER A 77 19.98 -24.03 -7.28
CA SER A 77 18.98 -25.08 -7.00
C SER A 77 17.75 -24.48 -6.34
N LEU A 78 17.94 -23.67 -5.29
CA LEU A 78 16.85 -23.04 -4.56
C LEU A 78 16.06 -22.08 -5.45
N TYR A 79 16.74 -21.32 -6.30
CA TYR A 79 16.10 -20.43 -7.26
C TYR A 79 15.26 -21.21 -8.27
N ALA A 80 15.80 -22.27 -8.86
CA ALA A 80 15.09 -23.10 -9.82
C ALA A 80 13.86 -23.79 -9.21
N GLU A 81 14.02 -24.37 -8.01
CA GLU A 81 12.92 -25.02 -7.28
C GLU A 81 11.82 -24.01 -6.90
N ALA A 82 12.21 -22.84 -6.39
CA ALA A 82 11.26 -21.79 -6.07
C ALA A 82 10.51 -21.31 -7.31
N LEU A 83 11.21 -21.11 -8.43
CA LEU A 83 10.61 -20.69 -9.68
C LEU A 83 9.60 -21.75 -10.19
N GLU A 84 10.00 -23.03 -10.21
CA GLU A 84 9.13 -24.14 -10.60
C GLU A 84 7.84 -24.18 -9.77
N ILE A 85 7.94 -24.04 -8.45
CA ILE A 85 6.78 -24.04 -7.55
C ILE A 85 5.91 -22.82 -7.80
N LEU A 86 6.50 -21.63 -7.91
CA LEU A 86 5.78 -20.37 -8.02
C LEU A 86 5.06 -20.22 -9.37
N THR A 87 5.59 -20.81 -10.45
CA THR A 87 4.95 -20.79 -11.78
C THR A 87 4.18 -22.07 -12.10
N SER A 88 4.14 -23.06 -11.20
CA SER A 88 3.52 -24.35 -11.45
C SER A 88 2.05 -24.24 -11.89
N LYS A 89 1.72 -24.96 -12.97
CA LYS A 89 0.34 -25.09 -13.49
C LYS A 89 -0.54 -25.99 -12.61
N ALA A 90 0.05 -26.68 -11.62
CA ALA A 90 -0.67 -27.52 -10.67
C ALA A 90 -1.19 -26.75 -9.44
N ARG A 91 -0.86 -25.45 -9.30
CA ARG A 91 -1.37 -24.61 -8.21
C ARG A 91 -2.90 -24.53 -8.24
N ILE A 92 -3.51 -24.51 -7.06
CA ILE A 92 -4.96 -24.36 -6.92
C ILE A 92 -5.34 -22.92 -7.28
N PRO A 93 -6.22 -22.69 -8.28
CA PRO A 93 -6.63 -21.35 -8.69
C PRO A 93 -7.70 -20.80 -7.73
N HIS A 94 -7.28 -20.41 -6.52
CA HIS A 94 -8.15 -19.80 -5.53
C HIS A 94 -8.88 -18.58 -6.09
N GLY A 95 -10.15 -18.41 -5.73
CA GLY A 95 -10.96 -17.34 -6.29
C GLY A 95 -12.13 -16.93 -5.41
N THR A 96 -12.78 -15.85 -5.82
CA THR A 96 -13.97 -15.29 -5.16
C THR A 96 -15.20 -15.64 -5.97
N ILE A 97 -16.25 -16.11 -5.28
CA ILE A 97 -17.53 -16.41 -5.92
C ILE A 97 -18.35 -15.13 -5.99
N LEU A 98 -18.73 -14.72 -7.21
CA LEU A 98 -19.67 -13.62 -7.45
C LEU A 98 -20.74 -14.12 -8.44
N GLY A 99 -21.99 -14.17 -7.98
CA GLY A 99 -23.08 -14.74 -8.75
C GLY A 99 -22.78 -16.19 -9.18
N ASN A 100 -22.82 -16.45 -10.49
CA ASN A 100 -22.61 -17.78 -11.06
C ASN A 100 -21.14 -18.06 -11.46
N TYR A 101 -20.20 -17.22 -11.07
CA TYR A 101 -18.80 -17.29 -11.49
C TYR A 101 -17.83 -17.34 -10.31
N VAL A 102 -16.67 -17.94 -10.55
CA VAL A 102 -15.47 -17.83 -9.71
C VAL A 102 -14.48 -16.96 -10.44
N TYR A 103 -14.03 -15.89 -9.78
CA TYR A 103 -13.02 -14.96 -10.28
C TYR A 103 -11.66 -15.28 -9.65
N ASN A 104 -10.62 -15.30 -10.46
CA ASN A 104 -9.26 -15.68 -10.07
C ASN A 104 -8.25 -14.70 -10.68
N HIS A 105 -7.19 -14.40 -9.93
CA HIS A 105 -5.98 -13.77 -10.45
C HIS A 105 -4.91 -14.84 -10.57
N TRP A 106 -4.27 -14.93 -11.73
CA TRP A 106 -3.33 -15.99 -12.06
C TRP A 106 -2.04 -15.42 -12.62
N GLN A 107 -0.90 -15.80 -12.04
CA GLN A 107 0.43 -15.42 -12.50
C GLN A 107 1.23 -16.67 -12.81
N ASP A 108 1.95 -16.69 -13.92
CA ASP A 108 2.82 -17.81 -14.32
C ASP A 108 4.04 -17.30 -15.11
N GLU A 109 4.76 -18.20 -15.78
CA GLU A 109 5.96 -17.86 -16.55
C GLU A 109 5.68 -16.90 -17.73
N ASP A 110 4.46 -16.93 -18.28
CA ASP A 110 4.06 -16.12 -19.44
C ASP A 110 3.34 -14.83 -19.00
N HIS A 111 2.68 -14.85 -17.84
CA HIS A 111 1.89 -13.76 -17.28
C HIS A 111 2.40 -13.36 -15.89
N VAL A 112 3.48 -12.60 -15.84
CA VAL A 112 4.17 -12.24 -14.59
C VAL A 112 3.37 -11.24 -13.77
N ARG A 113 2.68 -10.28 -14.39
CA ARG A 113 1.70 -9.40 -13.72
C ARG A 113 0.37 -10.09 -13.50
N GLY A 114 0.06 -11.01 -14.40
CA GLY A 114 -1.01 -11.97 -14.26
C GLY A 114 -2.25 -11.64 -15.08
N LEU A 115 -3.20 -12.57 -15.00
CA LEU A 115 -4.48 -12.55 -15.66
C LEU A 115 -5.57 -12.44 -14.60
N TRP A 116 -6.45 -11.45 -14.74
CA TRP A 116 -7.74 -11.48 -14.05
C TRP A 116 -8.74 -12.20 -14.96
N ARG A 117 -9.26 -13.33 -14.47
CA ARG A 117 -10.06 -14.28 -15.24
C ARG A 117 -11.22 -14.82 -14.41
N ARG A 118 -12.21 -15.42 -15.07
CA ARG A 118 -13.33 -16.09 -14.40
C ARG A 118 -13.73 -17.39 -15.07
N ALA A 119 -14.36 -18.28 -14.33
CA ALA A 119 -15.00 -19.48 -14.85
C ALA A 119 -16.38 -19.63 -14.21
N THR A 120 -17.28 -20.41 -14.81
CA THR A 120 -18.56 -20.69 -14.15
C THR A 120 -18.32 -21.49 -12.87
N LEU A 121 -19.10 -21.22 -11.82
CA LEU A 121 -19.01 -21.92 -10.55
C LEU A 121 -19.18 -23.44 -10.74
N SER A 122 -20.08 -23.85 -11.63
CA SER A 122 -20.29 -25.26 -11.95
C SER A 122 -19.05 -25.93 -12.55
N SER A 123 -18.36 -25.29 -13.51
CA SER A 123 -17.14 -25.84 -14.10
C SER A 123 -15.98 -25.88 -13.11
N TYR A 124 -15.89 -24.87 -12.22
CA TYR A 124 -14.89 -24.82 -11.17
C TYR A 124 -15.07 -25.96 -10.15
N VAL A 125 -16.28 -26.17 -9.66
CA VAL A 125 -16.61 -27.29 -8.75
C VAL A 125 -16.39 -28.66 -9.41
N ALA A 126 -16.64 -28.77 -10.72
CA ALA A 126 -16.36 -29.95 -11.51
C ALA A 126 -14.86 -30.15 -11.84
N ASN A 127 -13.97 -29.31 -11.31
CA ASN A 127 -12.53 -29.33 -11.57
C ASN A 127 -12.17 -29.29 -13.07
N THR A 128 -13.00 -28.63 -13.88
CA THR A 128 -12.81 -28.44 -15.33
C THR A 128 -13.06 -26.99 -15.76
N PRO A 129 -12.54 -26.00 -15.01
CA PRO A 129 -12.83 -24.58 -15.28
C PRO A 129 -12.38 -24.19 -16.69
N GLN A 130 -13.31 -23.63 -17.45
CA GLN A 130 -12.99 -22.96 -18.72
C GLN A 130 -12.80 -21.48 -18.42
N TRP A 131 -11.54 -21.08 -18.23
CA TRP A 131 -11.22 -19.71 -17.83
C TRP A 131 -11.42 -18.72 -18.97
N GLU A 132 -12.31 -17.77 -18.74
CA GLU A 132 -12.47 -16.56 -19.54
C GLU A 132 -11.52 -15.48 -18.99
N VAL A 133 -10.54 -15.06 -19.78
CA VAL A 133 -9.70 -13.90 -19.45
C VAL A 133 -10.53 -12.62 -19.60
N LEU A 134 -10.51 -11.80 -18.55
CA LEU A 134 -11.17 -10.50 -18.50
C LEU A 134 -10.16 -9.38 -18.72
N LEU A 135 -9.05 -9.41 -18.00
CA LEU A 135 -7.96 -8.45 -18.12
C LEU A 135 -6.61 -9.17 -18.07
N ASP A 136 -5.73 -8.81 -18.99
CA ASP A 136 -4.32 -9.21 -19.03
C ASP A 136 -3.49 -8.02 -18.54
N ILE A 137 -2.94 -8.13 -17.33
CA ILE A 137 -2.26 -7.01 -16.67
C ILE A 137 -0.88 -6.79 -17.30
N ASP A 138 -0.22 -7.84 -17.79
CA ASP A 138 1.04 -7.72 -18.54
C ASP A 138 0.84 -6.89 -19.81
N LYS A 139 -0.25 -7.12 -20.54
CA LYS A 139 -0.59 -6.29 -21.71
C LYS A 139 -0.92 -4.85 -21.32
N LEU A 140 -1.64 -4.64 -20.23
CA LEU A 140 -1.95 -3.29 -19.74
C LEU A 140 -0.67 -2.51 -19.39
N ASP A 141 0.27 -3.16 -18.70
CA ASP A 141 1.60 -2.61 -18.37
C ASP A 141 2.35 -2.13 -19.61
N GLN A 142 2.41 -3.00 -20.62
CA GLN A 142 3.11 -2.69 -21.87
C GLN A 142 2.45 -1.52 -22.62
N GLN A 143 1.12 -1.50 -22.68
CA GLN A 143 0.37 -0.47 -23.39
C GLN A 143 0.50 0.90 -22.72
N GLU A 144 0.37 0.96 -21.40
CA GLU A 144 0.37 2.23 -20.66
C GLU A 144 1.78 2.63 -20.19
N LYS A 145 2.79 1.77 -20.41
CA LYS A 145 4.18 1.94 -19.97
C LYS A 145 4.24 2.24 -18.47
N GLN A 146 3.43 1.51 -17.71
CA GLN A 146 3.38 1.57 -16.26
C GLN A 146 3.87 0.25 -15.67
N ASN A 147 4.13 0.25 -14.37
CA ASN A 147 4.47 -0.92 -13.57
C ASN A 147 3.23 -1.28 -12.74
N TRP A 148 2.11 -1.66 -13.36
CA TRP A 148 0.87 -1.95 -12.65
C TRP A 148 0.98 -3.23 -11.84
N ILE A 149 0.49 -3.14 -10.61
CA ILE A 149 0.22 -4.28 -9.75
C ILE A 149 -1.29 -4.34 -9.52
N PHE A 150 -1.87 -5.52 -9.71
CA PHE A 150 -3.29 -5.76 -9.47
C PHE A 150 -3.55 -5.96 -7.98
N GLU A 151 -4.29 -5.02 -7.38
CA GLU A 151 -4.58 -5.00 -5.94
C GLU A 151 -5.97 -5.60 -5.63
N GLY A 152 -6.73 -5.99 -6.65
CA GLY A 152 -8.04 -6.59 -6.52
C GLY A 152 -9.17 -5.77 -7.14
N TYR A 153 -10.40 -6.13 -6.77
CA TYR A 153 -11.61 -5.63 -7.43
C TYR A 153 -12.81 -5.60 -6.50
N GLN A 154 -13.74 -4.70 -6.79
CA GLN A 154 -15.06 -4.67 -6.16
C GLN A 154 -16.12 -4.53 -7.26
N CYS A 155 -16.99 -5.53 -7.39
CA CYS A 155 -18.03 -5.56 -8.42
C CYS A 155 -19.39 -5.12 -7.87
N LEU A 156 -20.13 -4.37 -8.68
CA LEU A 156 -21.48 -3.91 -8.37
C LEU A 156 -22.47 -5.08 -8.49
N GLY A 157 -23.00 -5.54 -7.36
CA GLY A 157 -24.07 -6.53 -7.34
C GLY A 157 -25.44 -5.93 -7.68
N PRO A 158 -26.43 -6.76 -8.07
CA PRO A 158 -26.34 -8.22 -8.14
C PRO A 158 -25.83 -8.76 -9.49
N ASP A 159 -25.75 -7.93 -10.52
CA ASP A 159 -25.43 -8.38 -11.88
C ASP A 159 -23.92 -8.61 -12.09
N TYR A 160 -23.08 -7.92 -11.30
CA TYR A 160 -21.63 -8.02 -11.35
C TYR A 160 -21.05 -7.79 -12.76
N ASP A 161 -21.66 -6.88 -13.52
CA ASP A 161 -21.26 -6.50 -14.88
C ASP A 161 -20.28 -5.31 -14.90
N ARG A 162 -20.23 -4.56 -13.79
CA ARG A 162 -19.31 -3.43 -13.56
C ARG A 162 -18.48 -3.67 -12.32
N CYS A 163 -17.18 -3.44 -12.42
CA CYS A 163 -16.26 -3.57 -11.29
C CYS A 163 -15.33 -2.37 -11.19
N LEU A 164 -15.04 -1.92 -9.97
CA LEU A 164 -13.90 -1.05 -9.71
C LEU A 164 -12.67 -1.93 -9.50
N LEU A 165 -11.73 -1.86 -10.44
CA LEU A 165 -10.42 -2.51 -10.33
C LEU A 165 -9.43 -1.58 -9.64
N SER A 166 -8.60 -2.15 -8.79
CA SER A 166 -7.58 -1.44 -8.01
C SER A 166 -6.21 -1.78 -8.57
N LEU A 167 -5.45 -0.77 -9.01
CA LEU A 167 -4.13 -0.95 -9.58
C LEU A 167 -3.14 0.01 -8.92
N SER A 168 -2.00 -0.48 -8.44
CA SER A 168 -0.93 0.37 -7.92
C SER A 168 0.24 0.47 -8.89
N ARG A 169 1.00 1.58 -8.83
CA ARG A 169 2.22 1.75 -9.63
C ARG A 169 3.42 1.26 -8.83
N GLY A 170 3.96 0.11 -9.20
CA GLY A 170 5.13 -0.50 -8.60
C GLY A 170 4.91 -1.00 -7.17
N GLY A 171 3.67 -1.36 -6.82
CA GLY A 171 3.34 -1.89 -5.49
C GLY A 171 3.35 -0.82 -4.39
N LYS A 172 3.18 0.46 -4.75
CA LYS A 172 3.02 1.54 -3.77
C LYS A 172 1.65 1.42 -3.08
N ASP A 173 1.55 1.89 -1.84
CA ASP A 173 0.27 1.92 -1.09
C ASP A 173 -0.83 2.72 -1.79
N ALA A 174 -0.44 3.72 -2.59
CA ALA A 174 -1.38 4.50 -3.40
C ALA A 174 -1.82 3.70 -4.63
N ASP A 175 -3.13 3.46 -4.71
CA ASP A 175 -3.76 2.81 -5.86
C ASP A 175 -4.62 3.77 -6.70
N VAL A 176 -4.89 3.34 -7.93
CA VAL A 176 -5.83 3.94 -8.87
C VAL A 176 -7.01 3.00 -9.00
N LYS A 177 -8.22 3.53 -8.78
CA LYS A 177 -9.47 2.81 -9.05
C LYS A 177 -9.96 3.13 -10.45
N ARG A 178 -10.25 2.11 -11.26
CA ARG A 178 -10.83 2.25 -12.60
C ARG A 178 -12.07 1.39 -12.71
N GLU A 179 -13.16 1.97 -13.21
CA GLU A 179 -14.34 1.17 -13.57
C GLU A 179 -13.98 0.27 -14.76
N PHE A 180 -14.51 -0.95 -14.76
CA PHE A 180 -14.28 -1.96 -15.78
C PHE A 180 -15.61 -2.62 -16.13
N SER A 181 -15.90 -2.70 -17.42
CA SER A 181 -17.05 -3.42 -17.97
C SER A 181 -16.68 -4.87 -18.24
N ILE A 182 -17.39 -5.80 -17.60
CA ILE A 182 -17.22 -7.25 -17.82
C ILE A 182 -17.65 -7.66 -19.23
N ALA A 183 -18.71 -7.04 -19.76
CA ALA A 183 -19.24 -7.36 -21.09
C ALA A 183 -18.26 -6.92 -22.18
N ASP A 184 -17.70 -5.73 -22.04
CA ASP A 184 -16.80 -5.14 -23.04
C ASP A 184 -15.33 -5.54 -22.83
N LYS A 185 -15.00 -6.06 -21.63
CA LYS A 185 -13.64 -6.38 -21.18
C LYS A 185 -12.68 -5.20 -21.29
N ALA A 186 -13.17 -4.04 -20.89
CA ALA A 186 -12.48 -2.77 -21.03
C ALA A 186 -12.74 -1.86 -19.83
N PHE A 187 -11.81 -0.95 -19.61
CA PHE A 187 -11.98 0.22 -18.73
C PHE A 187 -12.86 1.29 -19.38
#